data_AF-A0A7C9EAR0-F1
#
_entry.id   AF-A0A7C9EAR0-F1
#
_cell.length_a   1.000
_cell.length_b   1.000
_cell.length_c   1.000
_cell.angle_alpha   90.00
_cell.angle_beta   90.00
_cell.angle_gamma   90.00
#
_symmetry.space_group_name_H-M   'P 1'
#
loop_
_entity.id
_entity.type
_entity.pdbx_description
1 polymer ?
#
loop_
_entity_poly.entity_id
_entity_poly.type
_entity_poly.pdbx_seq_one_letter_code
_entity_poly.pdbx_strand_id
1 'polypeptide(L)'
;VCSSDLDQPKISWKKNGKLDSFPYTSEDKIRTAKGQAKWKDQSKVDAKSLDSDDDDLNDLLQEEEDLVNAHRRQVEETMDIVKEEMNLLVEADQPGNQLDDYITRLNAILSQKAAGILQLQTRLANFQRRLKEYDVIVSSAAY
;
A
#
# COMPACT_ATOMS: atom_id res chain seq x y z
N VAL A 1 38.36 -35.08 9.63
CA VAL A 1 36.98 -35.58 9.84
C VAL A 1 36.27 -34.58 10.74
N CYS A 2 35.02 -34.26 10.36
CA CYS A 2 34.06 -33.30 10.94
C CYS A 2 34.34 -31.84 10.54
N SER A 3 33.80 -31.31 9.43
CA SER A 3 32.38 -31.08 9.05
C SER A 3 31.67 -30.12 9.99
N SER A 4 31.48 -28.89 9.53
CA SER A 4 30.52 -27.93 10.06
C SER A 4 29.47 -27.73 8.97
N ASP A 5 28.40 -28.51 9.06
CA ASP A 5 27.19 -28.34 8.26
C ASP A 5 26.49 -27.06 8.73
N LEU A 6 26.44 -26.05 7.87
CA LEU A 6 25.63 -24.85 8.08
C LEU A 6 24.33 -25.04 7.28
N ASP A 7 23.27 -25.41 7.99
CA ASP A 7 21.91 -25.52 7.47
C ASP A 7 21.43 -24.20 6.82
N GLN A 8 21.04 -24.29 5.55
CA GLN A 8 20.36 -23.22 4.82
C GLN A 8 18.84 -23.49 4.81
N PRO A 9 17.98 -22.57 5.31
CA PRO A 9 16.55 -22.73 5.13
C PRO A 9 16.13 -22.37 3.69
N LYS A 10 15.77 -23.39 2.91
CA LYS A 10 15.09 -23.24 1.61
C LYS A 10 13.65 -22.74 1.83
N ILE A 11 13.38 -21.48 1.48
CA ILE A 11 12.02 -20.96 1.41
C ILE A 11 11.52 -21.12 -0.04
N SER A 12 10.65 -22.10 -0.28
CA SER A 12 9.99 -22.29 -1.58
C SER A 12 8.59 -21.67 -1.56
N TRP A 13 8.37 -20.60 -2.32
CA TRP A 13 7.02 -20.06 -2.52
C TRP A 13 6.40 -20.60 -3.81
N LYS A 14 5.28 -21.32 -3.66
CA LYS A 14 4.44 -21.85 -4.73
C LYS A 14 3.45 -20.77 -5.18
N LYS A 15 3.39 -20.49 -6.49
CA LYS A 15 2.42 -19.59 -7.13
C LYS A 15 1.23 -20.39 -7.65
N ASN A 16 0.04 -20.15 -7.10
CA ASN A 16 -1.22 -20.63 -7.63
C ASN A 16 -2.23 -19.48 -7.58
N GLY A 17 -3.00 -19.26 -8.66
CA GLY A 17 -4.20 -18.43 -8.60
C GLY A 17 -4.53 -17.66 -9.87
N LYS A 18 -5.08 -18.38 -10.85
CA LYS A 18 -5.79 -17.85 -12.01
C LYS A 18 -7.15 -17.32 -11.53
N LEU A 19 -7.54 -16.09 -11.89
CA LEU A 19 -8.91 -15.59 -11.76
C LEU A 19 -9.32 -14.90 -13.05
N ASP A 20 -10.52 -15.26 -13.48
CA ASP A 20 -11.09 -15.10 -14.80
C ASP A 20 -11.55 -13.68 -15.13
N SER A 21 -11.45 -13.33 -16.42
CA SER A 21 -11.99 -12.12 -17.02
C SER A 21 -13.50 -12.27 -17.29
N PHE A 22 -14.31 -11.30 -16.85
CA PHE A 22 -15.69 -11.11 -17.31
C PHE A 22 -15.75 -9.87 -18.22
N PRO A 23 -16.29 -9.98 -19.46
CA PRO A 23 -16.51 -8.83 -20.31
C PRO A 23 -17.85 -8.14 -20.04
N TYR A 24 -17.71 -6.81 -19.95
CA TYR A 24 -18.69 -5.75 -20.12
C TYR A 24 -19.70 -5.95 -21.27
N THR A 25 -20.97 -5.66 -21.01
CA THR A 25 -21.97 -5.30 -22.03
C THR A 25 -22.85 -4.15 -21.52
N SER A 26 -22.70 -2.99 -22.15
CA SER A 26 -23.67 -1.89 -22.15
C SER A 26 -24.77 -2.15 -23.16
N GLU A 27 -26.02 -1.77 -22.87
CA GLU A 27 -26.88 -1.11 -23.86
C GLU A 27 -28.08 -0.36 -23.27
N ASP A 28 -28.25 0.83 -23.85
CA ASP A 28 -29.27 1.87 -23.68
C ASP A 28 -30.71 1.42 -23.97
N LYS A 29 -31.67 2.02 -23.27
CA LYS A 29 -33.02 2.24 -23.83
C LYS A 29 -33.74 3.44 -23.22
N ILE A 30 -33.74 4.54 -23.97
CA ILE A 30 -34.56 5.74 -23.77
C ILE A 30 -36.03 5.44 -24.13
N ARG A 31 -37.00 5.95 -23.34
CA ARG A 31 -38.21 6.70 -23.79
C ARG A 31 -39.18 7.10 -22.64
N THR A 32 -39.15 8.39 -22.32
CA THR A 32 -40.27 9.36 -22.14
C THR A 32 -41.61 8.94 -21.53
N ALA A 33 -42.05 9.65 -20.48
CA ALA A 33 -43.39 10.28 -20.40
C ALA A 33 -43.48 11.34 -19.27
N LYS A 34 -44.08 12.49 -19.60
CA LYS A 34 -44.37 13.64 -18.72
C LYS A 34 -45.35 13.27 -17.61
N GLY A 35 -45.09 13.73 -16.40
CA GLY A 35 -46.06 13.83 -15.31
C GLY A 35 -45.67 14.97 -14.36
N GLN A 36 -46.34 16.11 -14.48
CA GLN A 36 -46.23 17.21 -13.53
C GLN A 36 -47.00 16.84 -12.25
N ALA A 37 -46.33 16.87 -11.10
CA ALA A 37 -46.98 17.06 -9.81
C ALA A 37 -46.09 17.95 -8.94
N LYS A 38 -46.54 19.20 -8.83
CA LYS A 38 -46.01 20.25 -7.98
C LYS A 38 -46.38 19.94 -6.53
N TRP A 39 -45.42 19.55 -5.71
CA TRP A 39 -45.49 19.67 -4.26
C TRP A 39 -44.19 20.29 -3.78
N LYS A 40 -44.24 21.60 -3.55
CA LYS A 40 -43.24 22.33 -2.79
C LYS A 40 -43.71 22.23 -1.35
N ASP A 41 -43.12 21.32 -0.59
CA ASP A 41 -43.06 21.44 0.86
C ASP A 41 -41.61 21.33 1.32
N GLN A 42 -41.37 22.08 2.37
CA GLN A 42 -40.11 22.58 2.87
C GLN A 42 -39.34 21.49 3.63
N SER A 43 -38.23 21.00 3.09
CA SER A 43 -37.14 20.40 3.89
C SER A 43 -35.80 20.71 3.24
N LYS A 44 -35.29 21.91 3.53
CA LYS A 44 -33.99 22.40 3.07
C LYS A 44 -33.03 22.50 4.25
N VAL A 45 -32.76 21.35 4.85
CA VAL A 45 -31.76 20.94 5.87
C VAL A 45 -32.13 19.45 6.03
N ASP A 46 -31.39 18.40 5.68
CA ASP A 46 -29.96 18.08 5.78
C ASP A 46 -29.65 16.95 4.77
N ALA A 47 -29.53 17.25 3.47
CA ALA A 47 -29.17 16.25 2.46
C ALA A 47 -27.69 16.34 2.01
N LYS A 48 -26.92 17.27 2.58
CA LYS A 48 -25.50 17.49 2.23
C LYS A 48 -24.51 16.87 3.20
N SER A 49 -24.96 16.42 4.38
CA SER A 49 -24.07 15.83 5.37
C SER A 49 -23.80 14.35 5.09
N LEU A 50 -24.82 13.61 4.65
CA LEU A 50 -24.73 12.15 4.47
C LEU A 50 -23.83 11.73 3.28
N ASP A 51 -23.75 12.56 2.24
CA ASP A 51 -22.91 12.29 1.05
C ASP A 51 -21.42 12.48 1.37
N SER A 52 -21.09 13.42 2.27
CA SER A 52 -19.72 13.76 2.64
C SER A 52 -19.08 12.71 3.56
N ASP A 53 -19.87 12.12 4.46
CA ASP A 53 -19.36 11.11 5.40
C ASP A 53 -19.05 9.77 4.69
N ASP A 54 -19.79 9.46 3.61
CA ASP A 54 -19.56 8.27 2.77
C ASP A 54 -18.31 8.44 1.89
N ASP A 55 -18.11 9.65 1.34
CA ASP A 55 -16.89 10.01 0.59
C ASP A 55 -15.63 9.92 1.49
N ASP A 56 -15.68 10.44 2.72
CA ASP A 56 -14.56 10.39 3.67
C ASP A 56 -14.22 8.95 4.10
N LEU A 57 -15.23 8.09 4.28
CA LEU A 57 -15.02 6.66 4.56
C LEU A 57 -14.38 5.94 3.36
N ASN A 58 -14.85 6.22 2.14
CA ASN A 58 -14.30 5.64 0.93
C ASN A 58 -12.82 6.05 0.73
N ASP A 59 -12.48 7.31 1.00
CA ASP A 59 -11.10 7.82 0.94
C ASP A 59 -10.18 7.18 2.01
N LEU A 60 -10.73 6.86 3.19
CA LEU A 60 -10.00 6.16 4.24
C LEU A 60 -9.70 4.70 3.84
N LEU A 61 -10.68 3.98 3.30
CA LEU A 61 -10.50 2.61 2.81
C LEU A 61 -9.50 2.55 1.65
N GLN A 62 -9.53 3.54 0.75
CA GLN A 62 -8.56 3.61 -0.35
C GLN A 62 -7.12 3.81 0.17
N GLU A 63 -6.90 4.62 1.22
CA GLU A 63 -5.56 4.76 1.80
C GLU A 63 -5.10 3.51 2.56
N GLU A 64 -6.01 2.77 3.20
CA GLU A 64 -5.67 1.47 3.77
C GLU A 64 -5.12 0.54 2.69
N GLU A 65 -5.83 0.42 1.57
CA GLU A 65 -5.40 -0.39 0.44
C GLU A 65 -4.04 0.08 -0.11
N ASP A 66 -3.87 1.39 -0.29
CA ASP A 66 -2.61 1.98 -0.75
C ASP A 66 -1.45 1.74 0.22
N LEU A 67 -1.71 1.76 1.53
CA LEU A 67 -0.72 1.45 2.57
C LEU A 67 -0.32 -0.01 2.51
N VAL A 68 -1.27 -0.94 2.40
CA VAL A 68 -1.01 -2.38 2.29
C VAL A 68 -0.23 -2.68 1.00
N ASN A 69 -0.60 -2.05 -0.11
CA ASN A 69 0.11 -2.18 -1.38
C ASN A 69 1.53 -1.62 -1.30
N ALA A 70 1.72 -0.44 -0.68
CA ALA A 70 3.03 0.12 -0.43
C ALA A 70 3.88 -0.78 0.47
N HIS A 71 3.30 -1.40 1.49
CA HIS A 71 4.01 -2.34 2.36
C HIS A 71 4.45 -3.59 1.59
N ARG A 72 3.56 -4.19 0.79
CA ARG A 72 3.90 -5.36 -0.05
C ARG A 72 5.05 -5.04 -1.00
N ARG A 73 4.98 -3.89 -1.68
CA ARG A 73 6.04 -3.42 -2.57
C ARG A 73 7.35 -3.19 -1.81
N GLN A 74 7.32 -2.58 -0.63
CA GLN A 74 8.51 -2.35 0.18
C GLN A 74 9.19 -3.66 0.60
N VAL A 75 8.41 -4.72 0.88
CA VAL A 75 8.95 -6.06 1.17
C VAL A 75 9.67 -6.63 -0.06
N GLU A 76 9.08 -6.52 -1.25
CA GLU A 76 9.69 -6.97 -2.50
C GLU A 76 10.99 -6.20 -2.82
N GLU A 77 10.97 -4.87 -2.72
CA GLU A 77 12.16 -4.03 -2.92
C GLU A 77 13.25 -4.35 -1.89
N THR A 78 12.88 -4.60 -0.63
CA THR A 78 13.83 -4.99 0.42
C THR A 78 14.49 -6.33 0.10
N MET A 79 13.76 -7.29 -0.49
CA MET A 79 14.34 -8.57 -0.92
C MET A 79 15.40 -8.38 -2.00
N ASP A 80 15.20 -7.44 -2.93
CA ASP A 80 16.20 -7.14 -3.95
C ASP A 80 17.44 -6.46 -3.36
N ILE A 81 17.25 -5.54 -2.40
CA ILE A 81 18.35 -4.94 -1.65
C ILE A 81 19.15 -6.00 -0.87
N VAL A 82 18.46 -6.96 -0.24
CA VAL A 82 19.14 -8.05 0.49
C VAL A 82 20.00 -8.89 -0.47
N LYS A 83 19.54 -9.17 -1.69
CA LYS A 83 20.36 -9.89 -2.69
C LYS A 83 21.62 -9.09 -3.05
N GLU A 84 21.49 -7.79 -3.26
CA GLU A 84 22.62 -6.91 -3.55
C GLU A 84 23.62 -6.87 -2.39
N GLU A 85 23.11 -6.75 -1.16
CA GLU A 85 23.91 -6.77 0.06
C GLU A 85 24.64 -8.12 0.25
N MET A 86 23.98 -9.25 -0.02
CA MET A 86 24.64 -10.56 0.00
C MET A 86 25.75 -10.65 -1.04
N ASN A 87 25.56 -10.12 -2.25
CA ASN A 87 26.62 -10.06 -3.26
C ASN A 87 27.79 -9.20 -2.81
N LEU A 88 27.51 -8.05 -2.19
CA LEU A 88 28.54 -7.16 -1.65
C LEU A 88 29.39 -7.85 -0.57
N LEU A 89 28.78 -8.71 0.26
CA LEU A 89 29.52 -9.52 1.23
C LEU A 89 30.44 -10.54 0.54
N VAL A 90 29.96 -11.21 -0.51
CA VAL A 90 30.80 -12.13 -1.30
C VAL A 90 31.98 -11.41 -1.96
N GLU A 91 31.76 -10.20 -2.48
CA GLU A 91 32.84 -9.36 -3.04
C GLU A 91 33.85 -8.94 -1.97
N ALA A 92 33.41 -8.64 -0.74
CA ALA A 92 34.28 -8.25 0.37
C ALA A 92 35.24 -9.37 0.82
N ASP A 93 34.85 -10.63 0.66
CA ASP A 93 35.68 -11.79 1.00
C ASP A 93 36.76 -12.10 -0.07
N GLN A 94 36.69 -11.48 -1.25
CA GLN A 94 37.65 -11.72 -2.34
C GLN A 94 38.97 -10.96 -2.08
N PRO A 95 40.13 -11.61 -2.27
CA PRO A 95 41.42 -10.92 -2.19
C PRO A 95 41.55 -9.89 -3.32
N GLY A 96 41.99 -8.69 -2.98
CA GLY A 96 42.20 -7.60 -3.95
C GLY A 96 40.96 -6.76 -4.26
N ASN A 97 39.85 -6.95 -3.54
CA ASN A 97 38.71 -6.04 -3.64
C ASN A 97 39.07 -4.62 -3.14
N GLN A 98 38.57 -3.60 -3.83
CA GLN A 98 38.84 -2.21 -3.49
C GLN A 98 37.93 -1.75 -2.35
N LEU A 99 38.54 -1.29 -1.26
CA LEU A 99 37.82 -0.84 -0.08
C LEU A 99 36.88 0.35 -0.38
N ASP A 100 37.29 1.25 -1.27
CA ASP A 100 36.51 2.43 -1.63
C ASP A 100 35.20 2.07 -2.36
N ASP A 101 35.25 1.07 -3.24
CA ASP A 101 34.07 0.56 -3.94
C ASP A 101 33.09 -0.10 -2.96
N TYR A 102 33.62 -0.89 -2.03
CA TYR A 102 32.82 -1.52 -0.97
C TYR A 102 32.09 -0.47 -0.11
N ILE A 103 32.82 0.54 0.38
CA ILE A 103 32.26 1.61 1.22
C ILE A 103 31.16 2.37 0.45
N THR A 104 31.43 2.70 -0.82
CA THR A 104 30.48 3.44 -1.66
C THR A 104 29.18 2.65 -1.88
N ARG A 105 29.29 1.36 -2.23
CA ARG A 105 28.13 0.47 -2.43
C ARG A 105 27.38 0.24 -1.13
N LEU A 106 28.08 -0.02 -0.04
CA LEU A 106 27.45 -0.18 1.28
C LEU A 106 26.65 1.07 1.66
N ASN A 107 27.22 2.25 1.48
CA ASN A 107 26.53 3.50 1.78
C ASN A 107 25.28 3.71 0.92
N ALA A 108 25.32 3.33 -0.37
CA ALA A 108 24.15 3.38 -1.25
C ALA A 108 23.04 2.43 -0.78
N ILE A 109 23.37 1.18 -0.46
CA ILE A 109 22.45 0.18 0.09
C ILE A 109 21.79 0.68 1.38
N LEU A 110 22.59 1.18 2.33
CA LEU A 110 22.08 1.70 3.60
C LEU A 110 21.16 2.91 3.39
N SER A 111 21.53 3.83 2.50
CA SER A 111 20.71 4.99 2.16
C SER A 111 19.37 4.57 1.54
N GLN A 112 19.38 3.57 0.66
CA GLN A 112 18.17 3.03 0.02
C GLN A 112 17.24 2.36 1.06
N LYS A 113 17.78 1.54 1.97
CA LYS A 113 17.00 0.94 3.06
C LYS A 113 16.35 2.00 3.94
N ALA A 114 17.12 3.03 4.32
CA ALA A 114 16.62 4.13 5.15
C ALA A 114 15.48 4.89 4.45
N ALA A 115 15.64 5.20 3.16
CA ALA A 115 14.61 5.86 2.37
C ALA A 115 13.32 5.02 2.26
N GLY A 116 13.43 3.72 1.96
CA GLY A 116 12.28 2.83 1.87
C GLY A 116 11.51 2.70 3.18
N ILE A 117 12.22 2.57 4.31
CA ILE A 117 11.61 2.54 5.65
C ILE A 117 10.88 3.85 5.94
N LEU A 118 11.53 4.98 5.72
CA LEU A 118 10.97 6.30 6.01
C LEU A 118 9.71 6.58 5.17
N GLN A 119 9.70 6.17 3.91
CA GLN A 119 8.52 6.28 3.04
C GLN A 119 7.33 5.49 3.59
N LEU A 120 7.54 4.22 3.99
CA LEU A 120 6.48 3.40 4.54
C LEU A 120 5.99 3.92 5.90
N GLN A 121 6.91 4.34 6.77
CA GLN A 121 6.57 4.97 8.06
C GLN A 121 5.74 6.24 7.88
N THR A 122 6.05 7.07 6.88
CA THR A 122 5.29 8.29 6.57
C THR A 122 3.86 7.96 6.18
N ARG A 123 3.66 6.98 5.29
CA ARG A 123 2.31 6.52 4.89
C ARG A 123 1.55 5.95 6.08
N LEU A 124 2.20 5.11 6.89
CA LEU A 124 1.59 4.54 8.09
C LEU A 124 1.15 5.63 9.09
N ALA A 125 2.01 6.61 9.35
CA ALA A 125 1.70 7.71 10.26
C ALA A 125 0.53 8.57 9.75
N ASN A 126 0.46 8.81 8.44
CA ASN A 126 -0.67 9.52 7.83
C ASN A 126 -1.97 8.75 8.00
N PHE A 127 -1.99 7.45 7.69
CA PHE A 127 -3.17 6.61 7.87
C PHE A 127 -3.61 6.55 9.33
N GLN A 128 -2.68 6.40 10.27
CA GLN A 128 -2.98 6.44 11.71
C GLN A 128 -3.57 7.78 12.17
N ARG A 129 -3.16 8.90 11.56
CA ARG A 129 -3.74 10.21 11.82
C ARG A 129 -5.17 10.28 11.31
N ARG A 130 -5.42 9.84 10.06
CA ARG A 130 -6.76 9.87 9.45
C ARG A 130 -7.74 8.95 10.17
N LEU A 131 -7.31 7.77 10.61
CA LEU A 131 -8.13 6.88 11.44
C LEU A 131 -8.64 7.56 12.71
N LYS A 132 -7.77 8.32 13.40
CA LYS A 132 -8.17 9.06 14.61
C LYS A 132 -9.13 10.19 14.31
N GLU A 133 -8.94 10.90 13.19
CA GLU A 133 -9.82 11.98 12.75
C GLU A 133 -11.22 11.41 12.44
N TYR A 134 -11.30 10.27 11.74
CA TYR A 134 -12.55 9.59 11.42
C TYR A 134 -13.30 9.09 12.66
N ASP A 135 -12.62 8.43 13.61
CA ASP A 135 -13.23 7.99 14.88
C ASP A 135 -13.87 9.14 15.67
N VAL A 136 -13.25 10.33 15.63
CA VAL A 136 -13.76 11.54 16.29
C VAL A 136 -14.99 12.09 15.55
N ILE A 137 -14.99 12.12 14.22
CA ILE A 137 -16.12 12.59 13.41
C ILE A 137 -17.34 11.70 13.64
N VAL A 138 -17.17 10.38 13.56
CA VAL A 138 -18.27 9.41 13.80
C VAL A 138 -18.82 9.56 15.22
N SER A 139 -17.94 9.73 16.22
CA SER A 139 -18.38 9.95 17.59
C SER A 139 -19.15 11.26 17.76
N SER A 140 -18.75 12.33 17.07
CA SER A 140 -19.44 13.63 17.14
C SER A 140 -20.77 13.68 16.39
N ALA A 141 -20.92 12.88 15.32
CA ALA A 141 -22.16 12.80 14.54
C ALA A 141 -23.26 11.96 15.25
N ALA A 142 -22.87 11.15 16.24
CA ALA A 142 -23.78 10.28 17.00
C ALA A 142 -24.47 10.94 18.21
N TYR A 143 -24.25 12.24 18.45
CA TYR A 143 -24.86 13.04 19.55
C TYR A 143 -25.68 14.21 19.00
#